data_AF-A0A9X9BMI3-F1
#
_entry.id   AF-A0A9X9BMI3-F1
#
_cell.length_a   1.000
_cell.length_b   1.000
_cell.length_c   1.000
_cell.angle_alpha   90.00
_cell.angle_beta   90.00
_cell.angle_gamma   90.00
#
_symmetry.space_group_name_H-M   'P 1'
#
loop_
_entity.id
_entity.type
_entity.pdbx_description
1 polymer ?
#
loop_
_entity_poly.entity_id
_entity_poly.type
_entity_poly.pdbx_seq_one_letter_code
_entity_poly.pdbx_strand_id
1 'polypeptide(L)'
;MQKLTAVVGMLVLSSANAYADTRCETVKMADPGWSDIAATNAITGFLLNGMGYKAKVDTLAVPITFGGLKDGQVDVFLGNWMPAQQGFYDKFVANGDVVQLAKNLDGTEFTLAVPDYVWDAGVHDFADLNKFADKFDKKIYGIGSGAPANISLQEIIKKNDFDLGQWKLIESSEQAMLAEVSRAVKKQKFVTFLGWTPHPMNVQLKMHYLKGGEKYFGDTGSVYTLTRKGYAQACPNVGKLLTNLSFTQEMENSIMAEVANNKVSNADAAKAWIKANPAVLDKWLDGVKTVDGKDALPAVKAKL
;
A
#
# COMPACT_ATOMS: atom_id res chain seq x y z
N MET A 1 27.62 55.28 50.54
CA MET A 1 28.26 54.35 49.58
C MET A 1 27.30 53.20 49.32
N GLN A 2 26.66 53.14 48.16
CA GLN A 2 25.99 51.95 47.66
C GLN A 2 25.90 52.10 46.13
N LYS A 3 26.73 51.36 45.41
CA LYS A 3 26.69 51.29 43.95
C LYS A 3 25.73 50.17 43.57
N LEU A 4 24.60 50.50 42.95
CA LEU A 4 23.73 49.53 42.28
C LEU A 4 24.36 49.22 40.92
N THR A 5 24.83 47.99 40.74
CA THR A 5 25.30 47.47 39.46
C THR A 5 24.13 46.78 38.78
N ALA A 6 23.57 47.38 37.74
CA ALA A 6 22.55 46.75 36.91
C ALA A 6 23.21 45.77 35.92
N VAL A 7 22.94 44.48 36.06
CA VAL A 7 23.34 43.44 35.10
C VAL A 7 22.22 43.31 34.08
N VAL A 8 22.46 43.77 32.86
CA VAL A 8 21.57 43.54 31.70
C VAL A 8 21.88 42.15 31.15
N GLY A 9 21.02 41.18 31.44
CA GLY A 9 21.08 39.84 30.85
C GLY A 9 20.62 39.89 29.39
N MET A 10 21.56 39.69 28.46
CA MET A 10 21.28 39.60 27.04
C MET A 10 20.71 38.19 26.74
N LEU A 11 19.38 38.10 26.56
CA LEU A 11 18.72 36.89 26.07
C LEU A 11 19.11 36.65 24.61
N VAL A 12 20.05 35.72 24.40
CA VAL A 12 20.35 35.19 23.06
C VAL A 12 19.24 34.22 22.69
N LEU A 13 18.24 34.72 21.94
CA LEU A 13 17.31 33.89 21.20
C LEU A 13 18.08 33.18 20.09
N SER A 14 18.56 31.97 20.39
CA SER A 14 19.09 31.05 19.39
C SER A 14 17.91 30.58 18.53
N SER A 15 17.77 31.18 17.36
CA SER A 15 17.00 30.62 16.25
C SER A 15 17.68 29.32 15.82
N ALA A 16 17.29 28.21 16.47
CA ALA A 16 17.57 26.88 15.97
C ALA A 16 16.89 26.75 14.61
N ASN A 17 17.64 27.06 13.55
CA ASN A 17 17.30 26.61 12.21
C ASN A 17 17.18 25.08 12.33
N ALA A 18 15.94 24.59 12.27
CA ALA A 18 15.62 23.17 12.29
C ALA A 18 16.12 22.55 10.97
N TYR A 19 17.44 22.39 10.85
CA TYR A 19 18.00 21.46 9.90
C TYR A 19 17.36 20.10 10.18
N ALA A 20 16.79 19.48 9.15
CA ALA A 20 16.28 18.13 9.26
C ALA A 20 17.38 17.27 9.88
N ASP A 21 17.04 16.50 10.92
CA ASP A 21 17.93 15.47 11.44
C ASP A 21 18.41 14.63 10.25
N THR A 22 19.73 14.49 10.07
CA THR A 22 20.32 13.71 8.96
C THR A 22 19.72 12.31 8.82
N ARG A 23 19.16 11.75 9.90
CA ARG A 23 18.41 10.48 9.91
C ARG A 23 17.09 10.51 9.15
N CYS A 24 16.56 11.69 8.83
CA CYS A 24 15.30 11.91 8.10
C CYS A 24 15.51 12.24 6.62
N GLU A 25 16.74 12.47 6.16
CA GLU A 25 17.03 12.84 4.76
C GLU A 25 16.62 11.75 3.78
N THR A 26 16.81 10.48 4.17
CA THR A 26 16.38 9.32 3.39
C THR A 26 15.22 8.63 4.09
N VAL A 27 14.07 8.62 3.44
CA VAL A 27 12.87 7.89 3.90
C VAL A 27 12.94 6.47 3.37
N LYS A 28 13.08 5.49 4.27
CA LYS A 28 13.12 4.06 3.91
C LYS A 28 11.69 3.51 3.85
N MET A 29 11.29 3.12 2.66
CA MET A 29 9.95 2.62 2.35
C MET A 29 10.01 1.15 1.95
N ALA A 30 8.90 0.44 2.12
CA ALA A 30 8.79 -0.96 1.75
C ALA A 30 7.76 -1.19 0.64
N ASP A 31 8.06 -2.16 -0.23
CA ASP A 31 7.22 -2.54 -1.37
C ASP A 31 7.15 -4.08 -1.52
N PRO A 32 6.01 -4.72 -1.28
CA PRO A 32 5.82 -6.15 -1.51
C PRO A 32 5.86 -6.61 -2.97
N GLY A 33 5.95 -5.67 -3.94
CA GLY A 33 5.97 -5.94 -5.37
C GLY A 33 4.60 -5.90 -6.04
N TRP A 34 3.63 -5.20 -5.45
CA TRP A 34 2.28 -5.04 -5.98
C TRP A 34 2.14 -3.73 -6.76
N SER A 35 1.31 -3.70 -7.80
CA SER A 35 1.22 -2.52 -8.67
C SER A 35 0.64 -1.28 -7.97
N ASP A 36 -0.31 -1.47 -7.05
CA ASP A 36 -0.97 -0.40 -6.27
C ASP A 36 0.03 0.31 -5.35
N ILE A 37 0.81 -0.46 -4.59
CA ILE A 37 1.80 0.13 -3.69
C ILE A 37 2.99 0.73 -4.46
N ALA A 38 3.36 0.15 -5.61
CA ALA A 38 4.39 0.74 -6.47
C ALA A 38 3.96 2.13 -6.98
N ALA A 39 2.68 2.31 -7.30
CA ALA A 39 2.12 3.61 -7.69
C ALA A 39 2.13 4.63 -6.54
N THR A 40 1.68 4.24 -5.34
CA THR A 40 1.66 5.14 -4.17
C THR A 40 3.07 5.48 -3.65
N ASN A 41 4.00 4.51 -3.72
CA ASN A 41 5.42 4.73 -3.46
C ASN A 41 6.04 5.69 -4.49
N ALA A 42 5.69 5.57 -5.78
CA ALA A 42 6.19 6.47 -6.82
C ALA A 42 5.69 7.92 -6.65
N ILE A 43 4.41 8.11 -6.30
CA ILE A 43 3.87 9.43 -5.93
C ILE A 43 4.65 10.00 -4.75
N THR A 44 4.75 9.23 -3.67
CA THR A 44 5.42 9.69 -2.43
C THR A 44 6.90 10.00 -2.69
N GLY A 45 7.58 9.17 -3.48
CA GLY A 45 8.96 9.39 -3.91
C GLY A 45 9.13 10.66 -4.73
N PHE A 46 8.21 10.96 -5.65
CA PHE A 46 8.22 12.22 -6.40
C PHE A 46 8.12 13.44 -5.47
N LEU A 47 7.20 13.40 -4.49
CA LEU A 47 7.03 14.49 -3.52
C LEU A 47 8.27 14.65 -2.64
N LEU A 48 8.79 13.56 -2.07
CA LEU A 48 10.00 13.56 -1.24
C LEU A 48 11.19 14.15 -2.00
N ASN A 49 11.42 13.70 -3.23
CA ASN A 49 12.50 14.21 -4.08
C ASN A 49 12.32 15.71 -4.42
N GLY A 50 11.09 16.14 -4.69
CA GLY A 50 10.78 17.56 -4.94
C GLY A 50 11.01 18.46 -3.72
N MET A 51 10.90 17.90 -2.51
CA MET A 51 11.18 18.57 -1.25
C MET A 51 12.68 18.53 -0.84
N GLY A 52 13.53 17.83 -1.61
CA GLY A 52 14.95 17.68 -1.31
C GLY A 52 15.31 16.48 -0.41
N TYR A 53 14.35 15.62 -0.10
CA TYR A 53 14.58 14.33 0.56
C TYR A 53 14.92 13.24 -0.47
N LYS A 54 15.31 12.06 0.00
CA LYS A 54 15.48 10.86 -0.81
C LYS A 54 14.46 9.81 -0.39
N ALA A 55 13.76 9.21 -1.35
CA ALA A 55 13.01 7.98 -1.10
C ALA A 55 13.89 6.77 -1.44
N LYS A 56 14.00 5.83 -0.50
CA LYS A 56 14.61 4.51 -0.74
C LYS A 56 13.53 3.46 -0.57
N VAL A 57 13.15 2.79 -1.64
CA VAL A 57 12.11 1.75 -1.62
C VAL A 57 12.80 0.38 -1.70
N ASP A 58 12.66 -0.43 -0.66
CA ASP A 58 13.19 -1.80 -0.62
C ASP A 58 12.05 -2.80 -0.90
N THR A 59 12.29 -3.76 -1.79
CA THR A 59 11.31 -4.82 -2.09
C THR A 59 11.28 -5.85 -0.97
N LEU A 60 10.22 -5.87 -0.16
CA LEU A 60 10.12 -6.66 1.06
C LEU A 60 8.75 -7.33 1.19
N ALA A 61 8.74 -8.62 1.48
CA ALA A 61 7.49 -9.32 1.84
C ALA A 61 6.88 -8.72 3.11
N VAL A 62 5.55 -8.75 3.21
CA VAL A 62 4.80 -8.14 4.33
C VAL A 62 5.33 -8.51 5.73
N PRO A 63 5.64 -9.78 6.05
CA PRO A 63 6.21 -10.12 7.36
C PRO A 63 7.53 -9.40 7.67
N ILE A 64 8.39 -9.25 6.65
CA ILE A 64 9.68 -8.56 6.78
C ILE A 64 9.47 -7.06 6.90
N THR A 65 8.50 -6.49 6.17
CA THR A 65 8.11 -5.08 6.31
C THR A 65 7.70 -4.74 7.75
N PHE A 66 6.82 -5.53 8.37
CA PHE A 66 6.41 -5.29 9.76
C PHE A 66 7.56 -5.48 10.75
N GLY A 67 8.41 -6.49 10.57
CA GLY A 67 9.64 -6.65 11.36
C GLY A 67 10.59 -5.46 11.21
N GLY A 68 10.78 -4.99 9.98
CA GLY A 68 11.62 -3.82 9.69
C GLY A 68 11.08 -2.53 10.27
N LEU A 69 9.76 -2.32 10.29
CA LEU A 69 9.13 -1.18 10.97
C LEU A 69 9.36 -1.24 12.49
N LYS A 70 9.20 -2.41 13.10
CA LYS A 70 9.47 -2.62 14.53
C LYS A 70 10.94 -2.33 14.88
N ASP A 71 11.86 -2.85 14.09
CA ASP A 71 13.31 -2.75 14.35
C ASP A 71 13.93 -1.44 13.84
N GLY A 72 13.12 -0.55 13.23
CA GLY A 72 13.56 0.74 12.69
C GLY A 72 14.42 0.66 11.43
N GLN A 73 14.38 -0.47 10.72
CA GLN A 73 15.03 -0.67 9.42
C GLN A 73 14.19 -0.12 8.26
N VAL A 74 12.87 -0.10 8.42
CA VAL A 74 11.90 0.54 7.52
C VAL A 74 11.27 1.71 8.27
N ASP A 75 11.11 2.85 7.61
CA ASP A 75 10.49 4.03 8.21
C ASP A 75 8.99 4.09 7.93
N VAL A 76 8.57 3.75 6.71
CA VAL A 76 7.21 3.96 6.18
C VAL A 76 6.76 2.75 5.37
N PHE A 77 5.48 2.38 5.52
CA PHE A 77 4.81 1.42 4.64
C PHE A 77 3.42 1.94 4.29
N LEU A 78 3.12 2.10 3.01
CA LEU A 78 1.85 2.68 2.54
C LEU A 78 0.75 1.63 2.30
N GLY A 79 1.07 0.33 2.40
CA GLY A 79 0.20 -0.77 1.98
C GLY A 79 -0.39 -1.60 3.13
N ASN A 80 -0.79 -0.98 4.25
CA ASN A 80 -1.50 -1.72 5.30
C ASN A 80 -2.98 -1.88 4.95
N TRP A 81 -3.29 -2.96 4.24
CA TRP A 81 -4.64 -3.33 3.82
C TRP A 81 -5.43 -3.94 4.99
N MET A 82 -6.45 -3.23 5.47
CA MET A 82 -7.34 -3.70 6.54
C MET A 82 -8.73 -4.05 5.98
N PRO A 83 -9.38 -5.13 6.45
CA PRO A 83 -8.97 -5.99 7.57
C PRO A 83 -8.03 -7.15 7.19
N ALA A 84 -7.64 -7.29 5.92
CA ALA A 84 -6.80 -8.41 5.47
C ALA A 84 -5.49 -8.59 6.27
N GLN A 85 -4.90 -7.52 6.79
CA GLN A 85 -3.68 -7.54 7.62
C GLN A 85 -3.94 -7.58 9.13
N GLN A 86 -5.14 -7.95 9.61
CA GLN A 86 -5.49 -7.94 11.04
C GLN A 86 -4.47 -8.70 11.91
N GLY A 87 -4.01 -9.87 11.48
CA GLY A 87 -3.01 -10.63 12.25
C GLY A 87 -1.66 -9.90 12.42
N PHE A 88 -1.25 -9.08 11.46
CA PHE A 88 -0.07 -8.21 11.60
C PHE A 88 -0.39 -6.97 12.44
N TYR A 89 -1.58 -6.39 12.26
CA TYR A 89 -2.05 -5.28 13.09
C TYR A 89 -2.02 -5.66 14.57
N ASP A 90 -2.62 -6.79 14.95
CA ASP A 90 -2.69 -7.25 16.35
C ASP A 90 -1.30 -7.49 16.93
N LYS A 91 -0.39 -8.03 16.12
CA LYS A 91 0.96 -8.36 16.55
C LYS A 91 1.90 -7.16 16.69
N PHE A 92 1.72 -6.11 15.89
CA PHE A 92 2.69 -5.01 15.78
C PHE A 92 2.10 -3.62 16.00
N VAL A 93 0.86 -3.38 15.61
CA VAL A 93 0.24 -2.05 15.74
C VAL A 93 -0.51 -1.94 17.07
N ALA A 94 -1.32 -2.93 17.42
CA ALA A 94 -2.12 -2.91 18.65
C ALA A 94 -1.27 -2.86 19.93
N ASN A 95 -0.04 -3.40 19.90
CA ASN A 95 0.91 -3.34 21.01
C ASN A 95 1.82 -2.10 20.99
N GLY A 96 1.70 -1.24 19.96
CA GLY A 96 2.45 0.00 19.83
C GLY A 96 3.92 -0.15 19.39
N ASP A 97 4.30 -1.27 18.76
CA ASP A 97 5.61 -1.45 18.10
C ASP A 97 5.68 -0.71 16.75
N VAL A 98 4.53 -0.61 16.06
CA VAL A 98 4.33 0.08 14.78
C VAL A 98 3.17 1.05 14.91
N VAL A 99 3.24 2.20 14.23
CA VAL A 99 2.22 3.25 14.31
C VAL A 99 1.43 3.28 13.02
N GLN A 100 0.11 3.08 13.12
CA GLN A 100 -0.82 3.41 12.04
C GLN A 100 -1.09 4.91 12.04
N LEU A 101 -0.55 5.61 11.05
CA LEU A 101 -0.48 7.08 11.04
C LEU A 101 -1.74 7.71 10.44
N ALA A 102 -2.19 7.22 9.28
CA ALA A 102 -3.32 7.79 8.55
C ALA A 102 -3.98 6.74 7.66
N LYS A 103 -5.29 6.89 7.42
CA LYS A 103 -5.98 6.19 6.35
C LYS A 103 -5.63 6.87 5.02
N ASN A 104 -5.09 6.13 4.07
CA ASN A 104 -4.68 6.67 2.78
C ASN A 104 -5.60 6.25 1.63
N LEU A 105 -6.39 5.18 1.76
CA LEU A 105 -7.37 4.76 0.76
C LEU A 105 -8.60 4.15 1.44
N ASP A 106 -9.76 4.26 0.79
CA ASP A 106 -11.02 3.70 1.28
C ASP A 106 -11.83 2.99 0.18
N GLY A 107 -12.75 2.13 0.60
CA GLY A 107 -13.67 1.41 -0.27
C GLY A 107 -13.02 0.27 -1.06
N THR A 108 -11.98 -0.36 -0.51
CA THR A 108 -11.35 -1.49 -1.18
C THR A 108 -12.18 -2.77 -1.03
N GLU A 109 -12.09 -3.65 -2.01
CA GLU A 109 -12.55 -5.04 -1.92
C GLU A 109 -11.34 -5.93 -2.21
N PHE A 110 -11.25 -7.06 -1.51
CA PHE A 110 -10.09 -7.94 -1.58
C PHE A 110 -10.52 -9.36 -1.20
N THR A 111 -10.75 -10.24 -2.18
CA THR A 111 -11.30 -11.59 -1.95
C THR A 111 -11.00 -12.50 -3.15
N LEU A 112 -11.50 -13.74 -3.15
CA LEU A 112 -11.44 -14.58 -4.35
C LEU A 112 -12.37 -14.07 -5.45
N ALA A 113 -11.91 -14.17 -6.68
CA ALA A 113 -12.67 -13.83 -7.87
C ALA A 113 -12.67 -14.99 -8.87
N VAL A 114 -13.66 -14.95 -9.76
CA VAL A 114 -13.79 -15.86 -10.91
C VAL A 114 -14.15 -15.07 -12.18
N PRO A 115 -13.78 -15.54 -13.38
CA PRO A 115 -14.25 -14.94 -14.64
C PRO A 115 -15.76 -15.08 -14.85
N ASP A 116 -16.34 -14.25 -15.74
CA ASP A 116 -17.78 -14.25 -16.09
C ASP A 116 -18.34 -15.64 -16.44
N TYR A 117 -17.66 -16.42 -17.29
CA TYR A 117 -18.12 -17.74 -17.69
C TYR A 117 -18.12 -18.78 -16.55
N VAL A 118 -17.32 -18.55 -15.50
CA VAL A 118 -17.31 -19.39 -14.30
C VAL A 118 -18.44 -18.98 -13.36
N TRP A 119 -18.64 -17.67 -13.23
CA TRP A 119 -19.78 -17.09 -12.52
C TRP A 119 -21.10 -17.59 -13.13
N ASP A 120 -21.30 -17.42 -14.43
CA ASP A 120 -22.50 -17.85 -15.17
C ASP A 120 -22.76 -19.37 -15.08
N ALA A 121 -21.71 -20.16 -14.79
CA ALA A 121 -21.83 -21.59 -14.55
C ALA A 121 -22.30 -21.95 -13.12
N GLY A 122 -22.49 -20.96 -12.25
CA GLY A 122 -23.05 -21.10 -10.90
C GLY A 122 -22.05 -21.01 -9.75
N VAL A 123 -20.87 -20.41 -9.95
CA VAL A 123 -19.88 -20.18 -8.87
C VAL A 123 -19.98 -18.75 -8.37
N HIS A 124 -20.75 -18.53 -7.29
CA HIS A 124 -21.02 -17.20 -6.76
C HIS A 124 -20.49 -17.00 -5.33
N ASP A 125 -20.27 -18.09 -4.61
CA ASP A 125 -19.81 -18.12 -3.23
C ASP A 125 -18.57 -19.02 -3.08
N PHE A 126 -17.77 -18.81 -2.03
CA PHE A 126 -16.68 -19.72 -1.67
C PHE A 126 -17.15 -21.18 -1.54
N ALA A 127 -18.36 -21.39 -0.98
CA ALA A 127 -18.98 -22.72 -0.85
C ALA A 127 -19.31 -23.40 -2.19
N ASP A 128 -19.35 -22.64 -3.30
CA ASP A 128 -19.61 -23.21 -4.62
C ASP A 128 -18.35 -23.79 -5.27
N LEU A 129 -17.16 -23.33 -4.88
CA LEU A 129 -15.89 -23.73 -5.50
C LEU A 129 -15.73 -25.25 -5.51
N ASN A 130 -15.98 -25.91 -4.38
CA ASN A 130 -15.78 -27.35 -4.26
C ASN A 130 -16.78 -28.18 -5.09
N LYS A 131 -17.95 -27.63 -5.44
CA LYS A 131 -18.92 -28.28 -6.35
C LYS A 131 -18.35 -28.46 -7.77
N PHE A 132 -17.35 -27.65 -8.13
CA PHE A 132 -16.66 -27.69 -9.42
C PHE A 132 -15.17 -28.02 -9.27
N ALA A 133 -14.77 -28.66 -8.17
CA ALA A 133 -13.38 -28.94 -7.81
C ALA A 133 -12.54 -29.51 -8.97
N ASP A 134 -13.08 -30.46 -9.73
CA ASP A 134 -12.37 -31.08 -10.86
C ASP A 134 -12.12 -30.11 -12.01
N LYS A 135 -13.00 -29.13 -12.25
CA LYS A 135 -12.80 -28.10 -13.29
C LYS A 135 -11.70 -27.11 -12.92
N PHE A 136 -11.53 -26.84 -11.62
CA PHE A 136 -10.49 -25.96 -11.09
C PHE A 136 -9.14 -26.67 -10.86
N ASP A 137 -9.04 -27.98 -11.14
CA ASP A 137 -7.94 -28.84 -10.71
C ASP A 137 -7.66 -28.75 -9.18
N LYS A 138 -8.67 -28.37 -8.38
CA LYS A 138 -8.53 -28.03 -6.96
C LYS A 138 -7.42 -27.01 -6.67
N LYS A 139 -7.27 -25.99 -7.52
CA LYS A 139 -6.25 -24.93 -7.37
C LYS A 139 -6.88 -23.57 -7.10
N ILE A 140 -6.28 -22.84 -6.18
CA ILE A 140 -6.55 -21.41 -5.92
C ILE A 140 -5.26 -20.64 -6.23
N TYR A 141 -5.33 -19.61 -7.06
CA TYR A 141 -4.15 -18.83 -7.43
C TYR A 141 -4.01 -17.60 -6.53
N GLY A 142 -3.00 -17.62 -5.67
CA GLY A 142 -2.62 -16.49 -4.82
C GLY A 142 -1.45 -15.70 -5.41
N ILE A 143 -0.85 -14.85 -4.58
CA ILE A 143 0.28 -13.97 -4.95
C ILE A 143 1.56 -14.38 -4.20
N GLY A 144 2.40 -13.43 -3.78
CA GLY A 144 3.65 -13.67 -3.08
C GLY A 144 3.48 -14.36 -1.73
N SER A 145 4.45 -15.21 -1.37
CA SER A 145 4.47 -15.85 -0.06
C SER A 145 4.51 -14.82 1.07
N GLY A 146 3.77 -15.08 2.14
CA GLY A 146 3.59 -14.15 3.25
C GLY A 146 2.62 -13.00 2.96
N ALA A 147 2.00 -12.95 1.77
CA ALA A 147 0.87 -12.06 1.54
C ALA A 147 -0.31 -12.43 2.46
N PRO A 148 -1.05 -11.45 3.01
CA PRO A 148 -2.13 -11.71 3.95
C PRO A 148 -3.25 -12.59 3.37
N ALA A 149 -3.61 -12.38 2.10
CA ALA A 149 -4.54 -13.27 1.40
C ALA A 149 -4.06 -14.72 1.35
N ASN A 150 -2.78 -14.95 1.02
CA ASN A 150 -2.24 -16.30 0.96
C ASN A 150 -2.32 -16.98 2.34
N ILE A 151 -2.05 -16.23 3.42
CA ILE A 151 -2.18 -16.72 4.79
C ILE A 151 -3.64 -17.09 5.10
N SER A 152 -4.61 -16.23 4.77
CA SER A 152 -6.04 -16.52 4.94
C SER A 152 -6.48 -17.75 4.13
N LEU A 153 -6.03 -17.88 2.88
CA LEU A 153 -6.34 -19.05 2.03
C LEU A 153 -5.72 -20.34 2.57
N GLN A 154 -4.48 -20.28 3.07
CA GLN A 154 -3.84 -21.41 3.75
C GLN A 154 -4.63 -21.83 4.99
N GLU A 155 -5.14 -20.87 5.76
CA GLU A 155 -5.99 -21.14 6.92
C GLU A 155 -7.32 -21.79 6.55
N ILE A 156 -7.99 -21.27 5.52
CA ILE A 156 -9.23 -21.84 4.96
C ILE A 156 -9.01 -23.32 4.56
N ILE A 157 -7.97 -23.59 3.77
CA ILE A 157 -7.62 -24.95 3.33
C ILE A 157 -7.29 -25.83 4.56
N LYS A 158 -6.47 -25.35 5.49
CA LYS A 158 -6.08 -26.10 6.68
C LYS A 158 -7.28 -26.48 7.56
N LYS A 159 -8.26 -25.59 7.68
CA LYS A 159 -9.49 -25.82 8.47
C LYS A 159 -10.55 -26.61 7.71
N ASN A 160 -10.34 -26.88 6.42
CA ASN A 160 -11.35 -27.43 5.52
C ASN A 160 -12.64 -26.58 5.50
N ASP A 161 -12.51 -25.26 5.66
CA ASP A 161 -13.65 -24.36 5.50
C ASP A 161 -14.09 -24.39 4.03
N PHE A 162 -15.40 -24.33 3.78
CA PHE A 162 -16.02 -24.43 2.45
C PHE A 162 -15.65 -25.72 1.67
N ASP A 163 -15.28 -26.79 2.38
CA ASP A 163 -14.80 -28.06 1.83
C ASP A 163 -13.53 -27.94 0.96
N LEU A 164 -12.69 -26.93 1.23
CA LEU A 164 -11.48 -26.64 0.45
C LEU A 164 -10.23 -27.38 0.95
N GLY A 165 -10.34 -28.31 1.90
CA GLY A 165 -9.17 -28.96 2.52
C GLY A 165 -8.34 -29.86 1.61
N GLN A 166 -8.86 -30.19 0.42
CA GLN A 166 -8.12 -30.90 -0.63
C GLN A 166 -7.63 -29.98 -1.76
N TRP A 167 -7.78 -28.67 -1.59
CA TRP A 167 -7.31 -27.68 -2.54
C TRP A 167 -5.87 -27.27 -2.26
N LYS A 168 -5.20 -26.84 -3.32
CA LYS A 168 -3.83 -26.33 -3.25
C LYS A 168 -3.82 -24.84 -3.57
N LEU A 169 -3.23 -24.07 -2.65
CA LEU A 169 -2.83 -22.70 -2.96
C LEU A 169 -1.60 -22.72 -3.87
N ILE A 170 -1.71 -22.05 -5.01
CA ILE A 170 -0.61 -21.80 -5.94
C ILE A 170 -0.07 -20.40 -5.63
N GLU A 171 1.06 -20.36 -4.92
CA GLU A 171 1.75 -19.12 -4.57
C GLU A 171 2.75 -18.72 -5.66
N SER A 172 2.78 -17.43 -6.00
CA SER A 172 3.70 -16.90 -7.01
C SER A 172 3.96 -15.39 -6.82
N SER A 173 3.40 -14.54 -7.66
CA SER A 173 3.38 -13.07 -7.56
C SER A 173 2.10 -12.54 -8.19
N GLU A 174 1.78 -11.25 -8.00
CA GLU A 174 0.67 -10.61 -8.71
C GLU A 174 0.75 -10.85 -10.22
N GLN A 175 1.91 -10.60 -10.81
CA GLN A 175 2.11 -10.68 -12.26
C GLN A 175 2.03 -12.12 -12.76
N ALA A 176 2.58 -13.09 -12.01
CA ALA A 176 2.51 -14.50 -12.37
C ALA A 176 1.07 -15.05 -12.24
N MET A 177 0.34 -14.64 -11.19
CA MET A 177 -1.07 -14.97 -11.00
C MET A 177 -1.91 -14.41 -12.17
N LEU A 178 -1.78 -13.12 -12.49
CA LEU A 178 -2.50 -12.52 -13.62
C LEU A 178 -2.17 -13.17 -14.96
N ALA A 179 -0.91 -13.56 -15.18
CA ALA A 179 -0.51 -14.26 -16.38
C ALA A 179 -1.17 -15.65 -16.49
N GLU A 180 -1.31 -16.38 -15.39
CA GLU A 180 -2.03 -17.66 -15.37
C GLU A 180 -3.54 -17.48 -15.57
N VAL A 181 -4.15 -16.50 -14.90
CA VAL A 181 -5.56 -16.15 -15.10
C VAL A 181 -5.82 -15.81 -16.56
N SER A 182 -4.97 -14.98 -17.18
CA SER A 182 -5.08 -14.65 -18.61
C SER A 182 -5.00 -15.90 -19.51
N ARG A 183 -4.11 -16.85 -19.20
CA ARG A 183 -4.02 -18.13 -19.93
C ARG A 183 -5.26 -18.99 -19.74
N ALA A 184 -5.80 -19.07 -18.53
CA ALA A 184 -6.99 -19.84 -18.22
C ALA A 184 -8.23 -19.26 -18.93
N VAL A 185 -8.41 -17.94 -18.86
CA VAL A 185 -9.52 -17.21 -19.51
C VAL A 185 -9.49 -17.39 -21.04
N LYS A 186 -8.31 -17.24 -21.67
CA LYS A 186 -8.14 -17.49 -23.12
C LYS A 186 -8.52 -18.91 -23.55
N LYS A 187 -8.38 -19.88 -22.63
CA LYS A 187 -8.70 -21.29 -22.86
C LYS A 187 -10.07 -21.69 -22.28
N GLN A 188 -10.83 -20.74 -21.73
CA GLN A 188 -12.10 -20.98 -21.05
C GLN A 188 -12.01 -22.07 -19.96
N LYS A 189 -10.86 -22.14 -19.27
CA LYS A 189 -10.64 -23.06 -18.14
C LYS A 189 -11.11 -22.42 -16.85
N PHE A 190 -11.75 -23.18 -15.96
CA PHE A 190 -12.16 -22.66 -14.66
C PHE A 190 -10.93 -22.22 -13.86
N VAL A 191 -10.98 -21.01 -13.32
CA VAL A 191 -9.91 -20.43 -12.52
C VAL A 191 -10.51 -19.57 -11.41
N THR A 192 -10.02 -19.77 -10.19
CA THR A 192 -10.28 -18.87 -9.07
C THR A 192 -8.95 -18.32 -8.56
N PHE A 193 -8.94 -17.03 -8.26
CA PHE A 193 -7.72 -16.29 -7.99
C PHE A 193 -8.01 -15.14 -7.03
N LEU A 194 -6.97 -14.60 -6.40
CA LEU A 194 -7.10 -13.41 -5.57
C LEU A 194 -7.38 -12.18 -6.45
N GLY A 195 -8.51 -11.51 -6.22
CA GLY A 195 -8.87 -10.26 -6.88
C GLY A 195 -8.99 -9.12 -5.86
N TRP A 196 -8.82 -7.89 -6.33
CA TRP A 196 -8.99 -6.69 -5.50
C TRP A 196 -9.26 -5.41 -6.28
N THR A 197 -9.80 -4.41 -5.59
CA THR A 197 -9.93 -3.02 -6.08
C THR A 197 -9.24 -2.04 -5.11
N PRO A 198 -8.51 -1.04 -5.62
CA PRO A 198 -8.27 -0.72 -7.03
C PRO A 198 -7.25 -1.66 -7.68
N HIS A 199 -7.53 -2.09 -8.91
CA HIS A 199 -6.56 -2.75 -9.80
C HIS A 199 -7.06 -2.75 -11.26
N PRO A 200 -6.20 -2.58 -12.28
CA PRO A 200 -6.61 -2.63 -13.70
C PRO A 200 -7.32 -3.93 -14.14
N MET A 201 -7.15 -5.02 -13.38
CA MET A 201 -7.84 -6.29 -13.66
C MET A 201 -9.36 -6.15 -13.69
N ASN A 202 -9.94 -5.24 -12.88
CA ASN A 202 -11.39 -5.03 -12.81
C ASN A 202 -11.98 -4.48 -14.13
N VAL A 203 -11.14 -3.91 -14.99
CA VAL A 203 -11.54 -3.39 -16.31
C VAL A 203 -11.09 -4.33 -17.42
N GLN A 204 -9.90 -4.93 -17.27
CA GLN A 204 -9.31 -5.80 -18.30
C GLN A 204 -9.89 -7.21 -18.31
N LEU A 205 -10.42 -7.67 -17.17
CA LEU A 205 -11.04 -8.97 -17.00
C LEU A 205 -12.48 -8.80 -16.57
N LYS A 206 -13.41 -9.42 -17.30
CA LYS A 206 -14.78 -9.59 -16.83
C LYS A 206 -14.76 -10.65 -15.72
N MET A 207 -14.72 -10.19 -14.47
CA MET A 207 -14.65 -11.03 -13.28
C MET A 207 -15.68 -10.62 -12.25
N HIS A 208 -15.97 -11.55 -11.35
CA HIS A 208 -16.88 -11.39 -10.24
C HIS A 208 -16.19 -11.81 -8.94
N TYR A 209 -16.38 -11.02 -7.89
CA TYR A 209 -15.94 -11.36 -6.54
C TYR A 209 -16.87 -12.39 -5.92
N LEU A 210 -16.30 -13.45 -5.37
CA LEU A 210 -17.05 -14.45 -4.62
C LEU A 210 -17.40 -13.92 -3.23
N LYS A 211 -18.61 -14.25 -2.77
CA LYS A 211 -19.10 -13.98 -1.41
C LYS A 211 -18.85 -15.18 -0.48
N GLY A 212 -19.16 -15.04 0.80
CA GLY A 212 -19.04 -16.10 1.81
C GLY A 212 -17.66 -16.15 2.50
N GLY A 213 -16.65 -15.48 1.92
CA GLY A 213 -15.30 -15.39 2.46
C GLY A 213 -15.07 -14.25 3.47
N GLU A 214 -16.11 -13.49 3.84
CA GLU A 214 -16.01 -12.23 4.58
C GLU A 214 -15.36 -12.39 5.96
N LYS A 215 -15.57 -13.54 6.61
CA LYS A 215 -14.87 -13.91 7.86
C LYS A 215 -13.34 -13.81 7.75
N TYR A 216 -12.79 -14.08 6.57
CA TYR A 216 -11.35 -14.14 6.32
C TYR A 216 -10.79 -12.89 5.65
N PHE A 217 -11.62 -12.19 4.88
CA PHE A 217 -11.19 -11.10 3.98
C PHE A 217 -11.82 -9.74 4.32
N GLY A 218 -12.95 -9.73 5.04
CA GLY A 218 -13.80 -8.56 5.25
C GLY A 218 -14.72 -8.26 4.05
N ASP A 219 -15.80 -7.54 4.32
CA ASP A 219 -16.78 -7.11 3.29
C ASP A 219 -16.20 -5.99 2.42
N THR A 220 -15.59 -5.00 3.08
CA THR A 220 -14.93 -3.84 2.49
C THR A 220 -13.70 -3.50 3.34
N GLY A 221 -12.80 -2.72 2.76
CA GLY A 221 -11.54 -2.38 3.40
C GLY A 221 -11.07 -0.96 3.18
N SER A 222 -9.97 -0.67 3.85
CA SER A 222 -9.22 0.57 3.71
C SER A 222 -7.72 0.26 3.73
N VAL A 223 -6.93 1.15 3.17
CA VAL A 223 -5.46 1.06 3.23
C VAL A 223 -4.94 2.19 4.12
N TYR A 224 -3.94 1.86 4.95
CA TYR A 224 -3.35 2.78 5.89
C TYR A 224 -1.84 2.93 5.69
N THR A 225 -1.37 4.14 5.98
CA THR A 225 0.05 4.45 6.12
C THR A 225 0.53 4.03 7.50
N LEU A 226 1.51 3.15 7.55
CA LEU A 226 2.23 2.77 8.77
C LEU A 226 3.59 3.46 8.82
N THR A 227 4.06 3.71 10.04
CA THR A 227 5.42 4.16 10.31
C THR A 227 6.03 3.40 11.47
N ARG A 228 7.37 3.34 11.53
CA ARG A 228 8.04 2.87 12.74
C ARG A 228 7.71 3.78 13.93
N LYS A 229 7.76 3.22 15.14
CA LYS A 229 7.51 3.98 16.37
C LYS A 229 8.40 5.22 16.45
N GLY A 230 7.80 6.36 16.77
CA GLY A 230 8.49 7.64 16.95
C GLY A 230 8.87 8.37 15.65
N TYR A 231 8.57 7.82 14.46
CA TYR A 231 9.01 8.41 13.19
C TYR A 231 8.44 9.81 12.96
N ALA A 232 7.12 9.99 13.12
CA ALA A 232 6.47 11.28 12.90
C ALA A 232 6.95 12.37 13.88
N GLN A 233 7.41 11.99 15.08
CA GLN A 233 7.99 12.93 16.05
C GLN A 233 9.43 13.28 15.70
N ALA A 234 10.21 12.31 15.22
CA ALA A 234 11.61 12.52 14.84
C ALA A 234 11.73 13.28 13.50
N CYS A 235 10.83 13.01 12.56
CA CYS A 235 10.83 13.58 11.21
C CYS A 235 9.50 14.32 10.96
N PRO A 236 9.18 15.40 11.70
CA PRO A 236 7.84 16.01 11.72
C PRO A 236 7.39 16.54 10.36
N ASN A 237 8.30 17.04 9.55
CA ASN A 237 7.97 17.51 8.21
C ASN A 237 7.52 16.38 7.27
N VAL A 238 8.25 15.25 7.28
CA VAL A 238 7.86 14.05 6.52
C VAL A 238 6.61 13.43 7.13
N GLY A 239 6.51 13.37 8.46
CA GLY A 239 5.31 12.91 9.17
C GLY A 239 4.06 13.70 8.74
N LYS A 240 4.17 15.02 8.60
CA LYS A 240 3.08 15.88 8.11
C LYS A 240 2.67 15.53 6.67
N LEU A 241 3.63 15.34 5.76
CA LEU A 241 3.34 14.84 4.41
C LEU A 241 2.58 13.51 4.46
N LEU A 242 3.09 12.53 5.21
CA LEU A 242 2.50 11.19 5.30
C LEU A 242 1.09 11.20 5.90
N THR A 243 0.80 12.10 6.82
CA THR A 243 -0.55 12.30 7.37
C THR A 243 -1.50 12.95 6.35
N ASN A 244 -1.01 13.86 5.52
CA ASN A 244 -1.81 14.52 4.49
C ASN A 244 -2.09 13.61 3.27
N LEU A 245 -1.19 12.65 3.01
CA LEU A 245 -1.29 11.74 1.87
C LEU A 245 -2.56 10.89 1.94
N SER A 246 -3.37 11.03 0.89
CA SER A 246 -4.56 10.24 0.64
C SER A 246 -4.71 10.06 -0.86
N PHE A 247 -5.15 8.87 -1.24
CA PHE A 247 -5.29 8.39 -2.60
C PHE A 247 -6.76 8.07 -2.88
N THR A 248 -7.08 7.90 -4.16
CA THR A 248 -8.40 7.44 -4.60
C THR A 248 -8.25 6.23 -5.49
N GLN A 249 -9.28 5.38 -5.55
CA GLN A 249 -9.26 4.20 -6.42
C GLN A 249 -9.07 4.58 -7.89
N GLU A 250 -9.68 5.68 -8.34
CA GLU A 250 -9.50 6.20 -9.69
C GLU A 250 -8.05 6.60 -9.96
N MET A 251 -7.42 7.31 -9.03
CA MET A 251 -6.02 7.73 -9.14
C MET A 251 -5.10 6.51 -9.28
N GLU A 252 -5.17 5.56 -8.34
CA GLU A 252 -4.33 4.36 -8.36
C GLU A 252 -4.58 3.51 -9.61
N ASN A 253 -5.84 3.30 -9.99
CA ASN A 253 -6.18 2.56 -11.21
C ASN A 253 -5.60 3.22 -12.46
N SER A 254 -5.72 4.53 -12.60
CA SER A 254 -5.23 5.25 -13.79
C SER A 254 -3.70 5.16 -13.92
N ILE A 255 -2.96 5.28 -12.82
CA ILE A 255 -1.49 5.17 -12.82
C ILE A 255 -1.06 3.74 -13.13
N MET A 256 -1.68 2.75 -12.47
CA MET A 256 -1.38 1.33 -12.76
C MET A 256 -1.71 0.96 -14.20
N ALA A 257 -2.82 1.47 -14.75
CA ALA A 257 -3.20 1.24 -16.13
C ALA A 257 -2.19 1.86 -17.11
N GLU A 258 -1.68 3.06 -16.83
CA GLU A 258 -0.64 3.71 -17.63
C GLU A 258 0.63 2.86 -17.70
N VAL A 259 1.09 2.36 -16.56
CA VAL A 259 2.25 1.44 -16.47
C VAL A 259 1.98 0.14 -17.24
N ALA A 260 0.81 -0.48 -17.02
CA ALA A 260 0.47 -1.75 -17.62
C ALA A 260 0.32 -1.67 -19.15
N ASN A 261 -0.34 -0.62 -19.66
CA ASN A 261 -0.69 -0.47 -21.07
C ASN A 261 0.46 0.12 -21.89
N ASN A 262 1.14 1.14 -21.35
CA ASN A 262 2.16 1.90 -22.08
C ASN A 262 3.60 1.51 -21.71
N LYS A 263 3.77 0.58 -20.76
CA LYS A 263 5.07 0.05 -20.32
C LYS A 263 6.05 1.13 -19.84
N VAL A 264 5.52 2.24 -19.33
CA VAL A 264 6.30 3.30 -18.69
C VAL A 264 6.68 2.92 -17.26
N SER A 265 7.65 3.61 -16.67
CA SER A 265 8.00 3.39 -15.26
C SER A 265 6.91 3.93 -14.32
N ASN A 266 6.80 3.37 -13.11
CA ASN A 266 5.90 3.90 -12.08
C ASN A 266 6.18 5.39 -11.78
N ALA A 267 7.45 5.80 -11.79
CA ALA A 267 7.84 7.18 -11.55
C ALA A 267 7.34 8.13 -12.66
N ASP A 268 7.45 7.71 -13.92
CA ASP A 268 6.97 8.49 -15.06
C ASP A 268 5.44 8.57 -15.08
N ALA A 269 4.75 7.47 -14.82
CA ALA A 269 3.30 7.43 -14.73
C ALA A 269 2.77 8.30 -13.59
N ALA A 270 3.35 8.20 -12.39
CA ALA A 270 2.99 9.04 -11.25
C ALA A 270 3.24 10.52 -11.55
N LYS A 271 4.40 10.87 -12.11
CA LYS A 271 4.71 12.26 -12.49
C LYS A 271 3.73 12.80 -13.53
N ALA A 272 3.43 12.03 -14.57
CA ALA A 272 2.47 12.40 -15.61
C ALA A 272 1.07 12.63 -15.01
N TRP A 273 0.66 11.75 -14.10
CA TRP A 273 -0.62 11.89 -13.41
C TRP A 273 -0.69 13.14 -12.54
N ILE A 274 0.34 13.42 -11.72
CA ILE A 274 0.41 14.63 -10.88
C ILE A 274 0.40 15.89 -11.76
N LYS A 275 1.10 15.86 -12.90
CA LYS A 275 1.10 16.98 -13.85
C LYS A 275 -0.27 17.26 -14.44
N ALA A 276 -1.07 16.22 -14.69
CA ALA A 276 -2.45 16.35 -15.15
C ALA A 276 -3.41 16.77 -14.02
N ASN A 277 -3.06 16.49 -12.75
CA ASN A 277 -3.91 16.72 -11.58
C ASN A 277 -3.21 17.59 -10.51
N PRO A 278 -2.66 18.77 -10.83
CA PRO A 278 -1.75 19.49 -9.92
C PRO A 278 -2.42 19.99 -8.64
N ALA A 279 -3.75 20.09 -8.60
CA ALA A 279 -4.52 20.54 -7.44
C ALA A 279 -4.39 19.61 -6.22
N VAL A 280 -4.09 18.32 -6.42
CA VAL A 280 -3.86 17.39 -5.29
C VAL A 280 -2.68 17.79 -4.42
N LEU A 281 -1.70 18.48 -5.00
CA LEU A 281 -0.49 18.93 -4.31
C LEU A 281 -0.82 19.94 -3.22
N ASP A 282 -1.86 20.76 -3.41
CA ASP A 282 -2.23 21.79 -2.45
C ASP A 282 -2.69 21.14 -1.13
N LYS A 283 -3.35 19.97 -1.19
CA LYS A 283 -3.74 19.18 -0.01
C LYS A 283 -2.56 18.39 0.55
N TRP A 284 -1.82 17.67 -0.29
CA TRP A 284 -0.72 16.80 0.19
C TRP A 284 0.41 17.61 0.84
N LEU A 285 0.71 18.79 0.31
CA LEU A 285 1.81 19.66 0.75
C LEU A 285 1.36 20.76 1.72
N ASP A 286 0.11 20.73 2.20
CA ASP A 286 -0.39 21.69 3.20
C ASP A 286 0.45 21.63 4.48
N GLY A 287 1.06 22.75 4.84
CA GLY A 287 1.97 22.85 5.99
C GLY A 287 3.28 22.07 5.85
N VAL A 288 3.63 21.58 4.65
CA VAL A 288 4.86 20.83 4.39
C VAL A 288 5.95 21.75 3.83
N LYS A 289 7.18 21.55 4.29
CA LYS A 289 8.36 22.31 3.90
C LYS A 289 9.34 21.46 3.09
N THR A 290 10.27 22.11 2.40
CA THR A 290 11.47 21.47 1.86
C THR A 290 12.48 21.19 2.98
N VAL A 291 13.52 20.40 2.69
CA VAL A 291 14.61 20.09 3.63
C VAL A 291 15.36 21.36 4.12
N ASP A 292 15.38 22.43 3.31
CA ASP A 292 15.95 23.74 3.66
C ASP A 292 14.93 24.72 4.27
N GLY A 293 13.73 24.25 4.62
CA GLY A 293 12.73 25.00 5.37
C GLY A 293 11.82 25.94 4.56
N LYS A 294 11.90 25.91 3.23
CA LYS A 294 11.01 26.68 2.34
C LYS A 294 9.67 25.96 2.16
N ASP A 295 8.69 26.64 1.58
CA ASP A 295 7.42 25.99 1.23
C ASP A 295 7.64 24.88 0.18
N ALA A 296 7.10 23.69 0.45
CA ALA A 296 7.27 22.54 -0.43
C ALA A 296 6.53 22.68 -1.76
N LEU A 297 5.35 23.31 -1.76
CA LEU A 297 4.47 23.36 -2.93
C LEU A 297 5.12 23.99 -4.16
N PRO A 298 5.77 25.18 -4.11
CA PRO A 298 6.49 25.72 -5.25
C PRO A 298 7.67 24.84 -5.70
N ALA A 299 8.41 24.25 -4.75
CA ALA A 299 9.57 23.42 -5.05
C ALA A 299 9.18 22.12 -5.77
N VAL A 300 8.10 21.46 -5.34
CA VAL A 300 7.56 20.26 -5.99
C VAL A 300 6.95 20.60 -7.35
N LYS A 301 6.18 21.70 -7.47
CA LYS A 301 5.60 22.14 -8.76
C LYS A 301 6.70 22.42 -9.80
N ALA A 302 7.86 22.92 -9.39
CA ALA A 302 9.00 23.15 -10.28
C ALA A 302 9.64 21.85 -10.84
N LYS A 303 9.23 20.66 -10.36
CA LYS A 303 9.70 19.35 -10.87
C LYS A 303 8.75 18.70 -11.89
N LEU A 304 7.57 19.27 -12.15
CA LEU A 304 6.57 18.78 -13.13
C LEU A 304 6.91 19.19 -14.58
#